data_AF-A0AAU4SHN0-F1
#
_entry.id   AF-A0AAU4SHN0-F1
#
_cell.length_a   1.000
_cell.length_b   1.000
_cell.length_c   1.000
_cell.angle_alpha   90.00
_cell.angle_beta   90.00
_cell.angle_gamma   90.00
#
_symmetry.space_group_name_H-M   'P 1'
#
loop_
_entity.id
_entity.type
_entity.pdbx_description
1 polymer ?
#
loop_
_entity_poly.entity_id
_entity_poly.type
_entity_poly.pdbx_seq_one_letter_code
_entity_poly.pdbx_strand_id
1 'polypeptide(L)' 'MKNCPPQFKADAVALYQSRPGATIRSVAADLGIKN' A
#
# COMPACT_ATOMS: atom_id res chain seq x y z
N MET A 1 8.51 -17.48 0.79
CA MET A 1 7.24 -16.71 0.72
C MET A 1 7.59 -15.25 0.91
N LYS A 2 7.19 -14.33 0.01
CA LYS A 2 7.48 -12.90 0.15
C LYS A 2 6.84 -12.39 1.45
N ASN A 3 7.66 -12.12 2.45
CA ASN A 3 7.19 -11.68 3.77
C ASN A 3 6.72 -10.23 3.65
N CYS A 4 5.48 -10.02 3.25
CA CYS A 4 4.83 -8.72 3.35
C CYS A 4 4.45 -8.50 4.82
N PRO A 5 5.09 -7.56 5.52
CA PRO A 5 4.79 -7.32 6.92
C PRO A 5 3.31 -6.95 7.08
N PRO A 6 2.64 -7.35 8.17
CA PRO A 6 1.23 -7.07 8.40
C PRO A 6 0.93 -5.56 8.35
N GLN A 7 1.91 -4.74 8.73
CA GLN A 7 1.84 -3.29 8.71
C GLN A 7 1.75 -2.72 7.28
N PHE A 8 2.44 -3.33 6.31
CA PHE A 8 2.33 -2.95 4.89
C PHE A 8 0.91 -3.17 4.37
N LYS A 9 0.28 -4.29 4.75
CA LYS A 9 -1.10 -4.56 4.35
C LYS A 9 -2.07 -3.58 4.99
N ALA A 10 -1.90 -3.27 6.28
CA ALA A 10 -2.76 -2.34 7.00
C ALA A 10 -2.70 -0.93 6.39
N ASP A 11 -1.50 -0.47 6.06
CA ASP A 11 -1.27 0.86 5.51
C ASP A 11 -1.80 0.95 4.05
N ALA A 12 -1.57 -0.09 3.24
CA ALA A 12 -2.18 -0.20 1.91
C ALA A 12 -3.72 -0.19 1.94
N VAL A 13 -4.32 -0.87 2.91
CA VAL A 13 -5.79 -0.90 3.09
C VAL A 13 -6.31 0.46 3.53
N ALA A 14 -5.65 1.14 4.47
CA ALA A 14 -6.05 2.48 4.92
C ALA A 14 -5.98 3.52 3.79
N LEU A 15 -4.94 3.46 2.96
CA LEU A 15 -4.78 4.34 1.80
C LEU A 15 -5.84 4.08 0.72
N TYR A 16 -6.14 2.81 0.43
CA TYR A 16 -7.18 2.46 -0.54
C TYR A 16 -8.58 2.85 -0.05
N GLN A 17 -8.87 2.70 1.24
CA GLN A 17 -10.14 3.15 1.82
C GLN A 17 -10.28 4.68 1.82
N SER A 18 -9.17 5.40 2.05
CA SER A 18 -9.17 6.87 2.00
C SER A 18 -9.31 7.43 0.58
N ARG A 19 -8.92 6.65 -0.43
CA ARG A 19 -8.94 7.04 -1.85
C ARG A 19 -9.51 5.89 -2.69
N PRO A 20 -10.84 5.71 -2.71
CA PRO A 20 -11.47 4.74 -3.59
C PRO A 20 -11.15 5.09 -5.04
N GLY A 21 -10.26 4.32 -5.67
CA GLY A 21 -9.70 4.59 -7.01
C GLY A 21 -8.17 4.70 -7.06
N ALA A 22 -7.48 4.69 -5.91
CA ALA A 22 -6.02 4.64 -5.89
C ALA A 22 -5.52 3.30 -6.44
N THR A 23 -4.66 3.37 -7.46
CA THR A 23 -4.04 2.17 -8.03
C THR A 23 -2.97 1.60 -7.10
N ILE A 24 -2.70 0.30 -7.19
CA ILE A 24 -1.64 -0.38 -6.40
C ILE A 24 -0.29 0.33 -6.56
N ARG A 25 -0.01 0.90 -7.72
CA ARG A 25 1.22 1.68 -7.99
C ARG A 25 1.26 3.00 -7.22
N SER A 26 0.12 3.69 -7.13
CA SER A 26 -0.01 4.90 -6.31
C SER A 26 0.13 4.58 -4.83
N VAL A 27 -0.49 3.49 -4.36
CA VAL A 27 -0.37 3.02 -2.97
C VAL A 27 1.06 2.60 -2.65
N ALA A 28 1.75 1.90 -3.55
CA ALA A 28 3.16 1.54 -3.36
C ALA A 28 4.10 2.76 -3.35
N ALA A 29 3.80 3.79 -4.15
CA ALA A 29 4.55 5.05 -4.15
C ALA A 29 4.34 5.85 -2.86
N ASP A 30 3.09 5.88 -2.35
CA ASP A 30 2.72 6.55 -1.09
C ASP A 30 3.34 5.84 0.13
N LEU A 31 3.38 4.51 0.10
CA LEU A 31 4.06 3.65 1.08
C LEU A 31 5.59 3.74 1.03
N GLY A 32 6.16 4.56 0.15
CA GLY A 32 7.61 4.75 0.05
C GLY A 32 8.37 3.48 -0.35
N ILE A 33 7.69 2.50 -0.99
CA ILE A 33 8.36 1.37 -1.65
C ILE A 33 9.08 1.93 -2.87
N LYS A 34 10.23 2.56 -2.64
CA LYS A 34 11.19 2.89 -3.68
C LYS A 34 11.91 1.60 -4.06
N ASN A 35 12.02 1.37 -5.37
CA ASN A 35 12.82 0.29 -5.95
C ASN A 35 14.27 0.37 -5.48
#